data_AF-A0A183GWH8-F1
#
_entry.id   AF-A0A183GWH8-F1
#
_cell.length_a   1.000
_cell.length_b   1.000
_cell.length_c   1.000
_cell.angle_alpha   90.00
_cell.angle_beta   90.00
_cell.angle_gamma   90.00
#
_symmetry.space_group_name_H-M   'P 1'
#
loop_
_entity.id
_entity.type
_entity.pdbx_description
1 polymer ?
#
loop_
_entity_poly.entity_id
_entity_poly.type
_entity_poly.pdbx_seq_one_letter_code
_entity_poly.pdbx_strand_id
1 'polypeptide(L)'
;MSYLHDPVSQEHINRKVLIDWVRITGLSAPKKVGFDQVLQDFATKIVGYPVDRPAPSSWPVQAGFTNSGPAIRARVTYDFWKYFMKNGRRNLEAYNKASNREIRISREKTKLLQEPESLGLYIRKRLREASQKAGVPVD
;
A
#
# COMPACT_ATOMS: atom_id res chain seq x y z
N MET A 1 -33.03 -7.87 -20.11
CA MET A 1 -32.57 -8.00 -18.72
C MET A 1 -31.16 -7.42 -18.63
N SER A 2 -31.04 -6.15 -18.25
CA SER A 2 -29.76 -5.50 -18.02
C SER A 2 -29.33 -5.77 -16.58
N TYR A 3 -28.26 -6.53 -16.39
CA TYR A 3 -27.61 -6.67 -15.09
C TYR A 3 -27.08 -5.29 -14.69
N LEU A 4 -27.81 -4.59 -13.82
CA LEU A 4 -27.27 -3.44 -13.12
C LEU A 4 -26.11 -3.94 -12.27
N HIS A 5 -24.89 -3.63 -12.72
CA HIS A 5 -23.66 -3.85 -11.97
C HIS A 5 -23.79 -3.08 -10.66
N ASP A 6 -24.12 -3.76 -9.56
CA ASP A 6 -24.17 -3.13 -8.24
C ASP A 6 -22.73 -2.75 -7.84
N PRO A 7 -22.40 -1.46 -7.79
CA PRO A 7 -21.04 -1.00 -7.47
C PRO A 7 -20.62 -1.43 -6.05
N VAL A 8 -21.58 -1.65 -5.14
CA VAL A 8 -21.30 -2.12 -3.77
C VAL A 8 -20.83 -3.58 -3.77
N SER A 9 -21.45 -4.42 -4.60
CA SER A 9 -21.05 -5.82 -4.79
C SER A 9 -19.67 -5.94 -5.45
N GLN A 10 -19.43 -5.15 -6.50
CA GLN A 10 -18.14 -5.11 -7.19
C GLN A 10 -17.01 -4.60 -6.27
N GLU A 11 -17.29 -3.60 -5.43
CA GLU A 11 -16.34 -3.09 -4.44
C GLU A 11 -16.05 -4.09 -3.32
N HIS A 12 -17.06 -4.86 -2.87
CA HIS A 12 -16.87 -5.96 -1.93
C HIS A 12 -15.97 -7.07 -2.49
N ILE A 13 -16.15 -7.41 -3.76
CA ILE A 13 -15.30 -8.36 -4.50
C ILE A 13 -13.88 -7.81 -4.61
N ASN A 14 -13.72 -6.54 -5.00
CA ASN A 14 -12.41 -5.88 -5.12
C ASN A 14 -11.65 -5.80 -3.78
N ARG A 15 -12.35 -5.57 -2.65
CA ARG A 15 -11.73 -5.56 -1.30
C ARG A 15 -11.18 -6.94 -0.90
N LYS A 16 -11.85 -8.03 -1.28
CA LYS A 16 -11.43 -9.41 -0.98
C LYS A 16 -10.29 -9.88 -1.88
N VAL A 17 -10.20 -9.36 -3.12
CA VAL A 17 -9.26 -9.84 -4.14
C VAL A 17 -7.93 -9.08 -4.15
N LEU A 18 -7.86 -7.84 -3.67
CA LEU A 18 -6.69 -6.98 -3.86
C LEU A 18 -5.86 -6.78 -2.57
N ILE A 19 -5.11 -7.81 -2.14
CA ILE A 19 -3.80 -7.55 -1.53
C ILE A 19 -2.80 -7.56 -2.67
N ASP A 20 -2.88 -6.54 -3.51
CA ASP A 20 -1.95 -6.40 -4.62
C ASP A 20 -0.82 -5.48 -4.20
N TRP A 21 -1.11 -4.28 -3.70
CA TRP A 21 -0.07 -3.25 -3.56
C TRP A 21 0.41 -3.06 -2.13
N VAL A 22 1.73 -3.02 -1.97
CA VAL A 22 2.41 -2.63 -0.75
C VAL A 22 3.36 -1.47 -1.00
N ARG A 23 3.59 -0.68 0.04
CA ARG A 23 4.60 0.35 0.09
C ARG A 23 5.67 -0.05 1.10
N ILE A 24 6.91 -0.08 0.65
CA ILE A 24 8.08 -0.43 1.44
C ILE A 24 8.94 0.81 1.60
N THR A 25 9.35 1.11 2.84
CA THR A 25 10.15 2.29 3.20
C THR A 25 11.33 1.88 4.05
N GLY A 26 12.39 2.71 4.10
CA GLY A 26 13.59 2.43 4.90
C GLY A 26 14.59 1.48 4.26
N LEU A 27 14.35 1.07 3.01
CA LEU A 27 15.33 0.34 2.22
C LEU A 27 16.37 1.30 1.65
N SER A 28 17.65 0.95 1.79
CA SER A 28 18.72 1.59 1.05
C SER A 28 18.69 1.04 -0.38
N ALA A 29 18.25 1.86 -1.33
CA ALA A 29 18.30 1.53 -2.76
C ALA A 29 19.48 2.27 -3.39
N PRO A 30 20.60 1.58 -3.70
CA PRO A 30 21.73 2.20 -4.39
C PRO A 30 21.27 2.67 -5.78
N LYS A 31 21.71 3.85 -6.23
CA LYS A 31 21.29 4.44 -7.52
C LYS A 31 21.50 3.55 -8.75
N LYS A 32 22.41 2.56 -8.66
CA LYS A 32 22.75 1.64 -9.76
C LYS A 32 21.96 0.34 -9.75
N VAL A 33 21.20 0.05 -8.69
CA VAL A 33 20.48 -1.22 -8.54
C VAL A 33 19.00 -0.99 -8.83
N GLY A 34 18.45 -1.78 -9.76
CA GLY A 34 17.03 -1.72 -10.10
C GLY A 34 16.14 -2.16 -8.93
N PHE A 35 14.93 -1.62 -8.86
CA PHE A 35 14.02 -1.92 -7.74
C PHE A 35 13.62 -3.39 -7.65
N ASP A 36 13.57 -4.12 -8.77
CA ASP A 36 13.32 -5.57 -8.77
C ASP A 36 14.35 -6.31 -7.92
N GLN A 37 15.63 -6.00 -8.10
CA GLN A 37 16.71 -6.62 -7.33
C GLN A 37 16.66 -6.20 -5.86
N VAL A 38 16.36 -4.92 -5.58
CA VAL A 38 16.21 -4.43 -4.19
C VAL A 38 15.10 -5.18 -3.46
N LEU A 39 13.96 -5.42 -4.13
CA LEU A 39 12.84 -6.15 -3.53
C LEU A 39 13.11 -7.65 -3.41
N GLN A 40 13.82 -8.24 -4.37
CA GLN A 40 14.25 -9.64 -4.28
C GLN A 40 15.21 -9.85 -3.11
N ASP A 41 16.16 -8.94 -2.92
CA ASP A 41 17.09 -8.94 -1.79
C ASP A 41 16.36 -8.73 -0.47
N PHE A 42 15.39 -7.81 -0.42
CA PHE A 42 14.53 -7.64 0.75
C PHE A 42 13.75 -8.91 1.08
N ALA A 43 13.12 -9.54 0.09
CA ALA A 43 12.33 -10.75 0.30
C ALA A 43 13.19 -11.91 0.80
N THR A 44 14.35 -12.14 0.19
CA THR A 44 15.20 -13.31 0.49
C THR A 44 16.12 -13.09 1.68
N LYS A 45 16.88 -11.99 1.72
CA LYS A 45 17.93 -11.75 2.71
C LYS A 45 17.39 -11.19 4.04
N ILE A 46 16.30 -10.43 3.99
CA ILE A 46 15.73 -9.75 5.19
C ILE A 46 14.50 -10.52 5.69
N VAL A 47 13.53 -10.75 4.82
CA VAL A 47 12.28 -11.43 5.18
C VAL A 47 12.49 -12.95 5.28
N GLY A 48 13.50 -13.51 4.60
CA GLY A 48 13.77 -14.94 4.59
C GLY A 48 12.78 -15.73 3.73
N TYR A 49 12.21 -15.11 2.69
CA TYR A 49 11.32 -15.79 1.76
C TYR A 49 12.10 -16.83 0.93
N PRO A 50 11.64 -18.08 0.86
CA PRO A 50 12.34 -19.14 0.12
C PRO A 50 12.47 -18.83 -1.38
N VAL A 51 13.64 -19.10 -1.95
CA VAL A 51 13.96 -18.84 -3.38
C VAL A 51 13.32 -19.84 -4.34
N ASP A 52 12.89 -20.99 -3.85
CA ASP A 52 12.17 -22.03 -4.60
C ASP A 52 10.69 -21.68 -4.84
N ARG A 53 10.19 -20.58 -4.25
CA ARG A 53 8.81 -20.14 -4.36
C ARG A 53 8.61 -19.11 -5.48
N PRO A 54 7.34 -18.89 -5.92
CA PRO A 54 7.03 -17.86 -6.91
C PRO A 54 7.57 -16.48 -6.52
N ALA A 55 7.83 -15.63 -7.52
CA ALA A 55 8.37 -14.30 -7.30
C ALA A 55 7.57 -13.54 -6.21
N PRO A 56 8.24 -12.92 -5.23
CA PRO A 56 7.57 -12.33 -4.08
C PRO A 56 6.80 -11.06 -4.42
N SER A 57 7.29 -10.33 -5.42
CA SER A 57 6.72 -9.06 -5.87
C SER A 57 6.97 -8.83 -7.36
N SER A 58 6.25 -7.89 -7.93
CA SER A 58 6.32 -7.46 -9.32
C SER A 58 5.95 -5.98 -9.43
N TRP A 59 6.24 -5.36 -10.58
CA TRP A 59 5.89 -3.96 -10.87
C TRP A 59 6.42 -2.96 -9.84
N PRO A 60 7.72 -2.98 -9.51
CA PRO A 60 8.25 -2.02 -8.56
C PRO A 60 8.31 -0.62 -9.16
N VAL A 61 7.80 0.36 -8.42
CA VAL A 61 7.79 1.77 -8.80
C VAL A 61 8.19 2.61 -7.60
N GLN A 62 8.94 3.69 -7.84
CA GLN A 62 9.23 4.64 -6.79
C GLN A 62 7.97 5.38 -6.35
N ALA A 63 7.70 5.42 -5.04
CA ALA A 63 6.53 6.03 -4.41
C ALA A 63 6.94 7.20 -3.50
N GLY A 64 7.76 8.10 -4.03
CA GLY A 64 8.30 9.27 -3.32
C GLY A 64 9.52 8.95 -2.45
N PHE A 65 9.86 9.88 -1.56
CA PHE A 65 10.99 9.76 -0.65
C PHE A 65 10.53 9.86 0.81
N THR A 66 11.27 9.18 1.67
CA THR A 66 11.18 9.25 3.12
C THR A 66 12.53 9.69 3.65
N ASN A 67 12.61 10.05 4.94
CA ASN A 67 13.87 10.46 5.59
C ASN A 67 14.97 9.39 5.49
N SER A 68 14.58 8.12 5.29
CA SER A 68 15.48 6.97 5.20
C SER A 68 15.75 6.48 3.76
N GLY A 69 15.26 7.19 2.74
CA GLY A 69 15.49 6.86 1.33
C GLY A 69 14.21 6.78 0.48
N PRO A 70 14.30 6.27 -0.76
CA PRO A 70 13.13 6.14 -1.63
C PRO A 70 12.13 5.14 -1.04
N ALA A 71 10.85 5.50 -1.07
CA ALA A 71 9.78 4.55 -0.84
C ALA A 71 9.54 3.77 -2.13
N ILE A 72 9.37 2.46 -2.04
CA ILE A 72 9.13 1.58 -3.19
C ILE A 72 7.71 1.02 -3.06
N ARG A 73 6.89 1.23 -4.08
CA ARG A 73 5.60 0.59 -4.23
C ARG A 73 5.76 -0.63 -5.13
N ALA A 74 5.16 -1.75 -4.77
CA ALA A 74 5.19 -2.95 -5.59
C ALA A 74 3.94 -3.80 -5.41
N ARG A 75 3.63 -4.61 -6.42
CA ARG A 75 2.59 -5.62 -6.34
C ARG A 75 3.17 -6.88 -5.70
N VAL A 76 2.61 -7.36 -4.60
CA VAL A 76 3.04 -8.59 -3.93
C VAL A 76 2.18 -9.78 -4.32
N THR A 77 2.78 -10.97 -4.34
CA THR A 77 2.03 -12.21 -4.50
C THR A 77 1.37 -12.62 -3.19
N TYR A 78 0.24 -13.33 -3.29
CA TYR A 78 -0.46 -13.83 -2.11
C TYR A 78 0.42 -14.75 -1.26
N ASP A 79 1.23 -15.61 -1.90
CA ASP A 79 2.12 -16.54 -1.20
C ASP A 79 3.21 -15.83 -0.40
N PHE A 80 3.80 -14.77 -0.97
CA PHE A 80 4.73 -13.91 -0.25
C PHE A 80 4.04 -13.21 0.90
N TRP A 81 2.86 -12.62 0.68
CA TRP A 81 2.14 -11.92 1.73
C TRP A 81 1.77 -12.85 2.90
N LYS A 82 1.26 -14.04 2.59
CA LYS A 82 0.94 -15.08 3.58
C LYS A 82 2.17 -15.49 4.38
N TYR A 83 3.31 -15.71 3.70
CA TYR A 83 4.58 -16.00 4.37
C TYR A 83 5.04 -14.85 5.27
N PHE A 84 4.98 -13.62 4.74
CA PHE A 84 5.41 -12.42 5.44
C PHE A 84 4.62 -12.23 6.74
N MET A 85 3.29 -12.41 6.67
CA MET A 85 2.42 -12.32 7.84
C MET A 85 2.71 -13.38 8.90
N LYS A 86 3.08 -14.60 8.50
CA LYS A 86 3.35 -15.72 9.43
C LYS A 86 4.74 -15.64 10.06
N ASN A 87 5.77 -15.43 9.25
CA ASN A 87 7.18 -15.53 9.66
C ASN A 87 7.96 -14.25 9.37
N GLY A 88 7.69 -13.60 8.24
CA GLY A 88 8.49 -12.49 7.74
C GLY A 88 8.48 -11.23 8.61
N ARG A 89 7.37 -10.94 9.32
CA ARG A 89 7.28 -9.82 10.27
C ARG A 89 8.33 -9.90 11.37
N ARG A 90 8.43 -11.06 12.01
CA ARG A 90 9.42 -11.30 13.08
C ARG A 90 10.85 -11.19 12.55
N ASN A 91 11.11 -11.71 11.36
CA ASN A 91 12.43 -11.63 10.73
C ASN A 91 12.81 -10.18 10.40
N LEU A 92 11.86 -9.41 9.87
CA LEU A 92 12.04 -7.98 9.59
C LEU A 92 12.33 -7.19 10.87
N GLU A 93 11.60 -7.45 11.95
CA GLU A 93 11.82 -6.81 13.25
C GLU A 93 13.20 -7.14 13.82
N ALA A 94 13.60 -8.42 13.76
CA ALA A 94 14.92 -8.85 14.19
C ALA A 94 16.04 -8.19 13.38
N TYR A 95 15.88 -8.11 12.05
CA TYR A 95 16.84 -7.45 11.17
C TYR A 95 16.94 -5.95 11.45
N ASN A 96 15.80 -5.28 11.64
CA ASN A 96 15.74 -3.86 11.99
C ASN A 96 16.48 -3.58 13.31
N LYS A 97 16.26 -4.43 14.32
CA LYS A 97 16.96 -4.33 15.62
C LYS A 97 18.47 -4.57 15.50
N ALA A 98 18.88 -5.56 14.73
CA ALA A 98 20.30 -5.90 14.55
C ALA A 98 21.05 -4.85 13.71
N SER A 99 20.40 -4.29 12.69
CA SER A 99 21.03 -3.37 11.72
C SER A 99 20.80 -1.89 12.07
N ASN A 100 20.11 -1.60 13.17
CA ASN A 100 19.64 -0.26 13.54
C ASN A 100 18.91 0.47 12.40
N ARG A 101 17.97 -0.24 11.75
CA ARG A 101 17.16 0.28 10.63
C ARG A 101 15.68 0.28 10.98
N GLU A 102 14.92 1.09 10.26
CA GLU A 102 13.47 1.19 10.39
C GLU A 102 12.77 0.87 9.07
N ILE A 103 12.99 -0.36 8.57
CA ILE A 103 12.32 -0.84 7.37
C ILE A 103 10.87 -1.17 7.70
N ARG A 104 9.94 -0.66 6.91
CA ARG A 104 8.50 -0.90 7.08
C ARG A 104 7.86 -1.32 5.77
N ILE A 105 6.92 -2.24 5.85
CA ILE A 105 6.04 -2.64 4.77
C ILE A 105 4.60 -2.38 5.18
N SER A 106 3.92 -1.57 4.39
CA SER A 106 2.54 -1.15 4.64
C SER A 106 1.68 -1.54 3.45
N ARG A 107 0.56 -2.21 3.70
CA ARG A 107 -0.45 -2.43 2.66
C ARG A 107 -0.96 -1.09 2.19
N GLU A 108 -0.93 -0.83 0.88
CA GLU A 108 -1.56 0.37 0.36
C GLU A 108 -3.08 0.21 0.45
N LYS A 109 -3.72 1.21 1.05
CA LYS A 109 -5.18 1.31 0.98
C LYS A 109 -5.52 1.79 -0.41
N THR A 110 -6.17 0.94 -1.20
CA THR A 110 -6.89 1.39 -2.37
C THR A 110 -8.01 2.29 -1.87
N LYS A 111 -7.96 3.58 -2.22
CA LYS A 111 -9.07 4.49 -1.93
C LYS A 111 -10.33 3.90 -2.56
N LEU A 112 -11.41 3.86 -1.80
CA LEU A 112 -12.71 3.40 -2.29
C LEU A 112 -13.16 4.31 -3.44
N LEU A 113 -13.89 3.78 -4.42
CA LEU A 113 -14.49 4.63 -5.46
C LEU A 113 -15.47 5.64 -4.85
N GLN A 114 -16.04 5.28 -3.70
CA GLN A 114 -16.91 6.14 -2.89
C GLN A 114 -16.15 7.22 -2.11
N GLU A 115 -14.84 7.11 -1.86
CA GLU A 115 -14.09 8.12 -1.10
C GLU A 115 -14.05 9.50 -1.77
N PRO A 116 -13.85 9.66 -3.09
CA PRO A 116 -13.96 10.96 -3.74
C PRO A 116 -15.40 11.52 -3.71
N GLU A 117 -16.44 10.69 -3.82
CA GLU A 117 -17.83 11.12 -3.60
C GLU A 117 -18.05 11.57 -2.15
N SER A 118 -17.49 10.82 -1.19
CA SER A 118 -17.49 11.14 0.24
C SER A 118 -16.73 12.42 0.54
N LEU A 119 -15.62 12.67 -0.15
CA LEU A 119 -14.81 13.88 -0.03
C LEU A 119 -15.56 15.08 -0.61
N GLY A 120 -16.20 14.93 -1.77
CA GLY A 120 -17.07 15.95 -2.36
C GLY A 120 -18.23 16.29 -1.44
N LEU A 121 -18.93 15.28 -0.90
CA LEU A 121 -19.98 15.42 0.10
C LEU A 121 -19.46 16.10 1.38
N TYR A 122 -18.29 15.71 1.87
CA TYR A 122 -17.66 16.29 3.05
C TYR A 122 -17.32 17.77 2.84
N ILE A 123 -16.71 18.12 1.71
CA ILE A 123 -16.39 19.51 1.35
C ILE A 123 -17.68 20.33 1.21
N ARG A 124 -18.70 19.82 0.50
CA ARG A 124 -20.00 20.49 0.37
C ARG A 124 -20.67 20.73 1.72
N LYS A 125 -20.64 19.73 2.62
CA LYS A 125 -21.18 19.86 3.98
C LYS A 125 -20.45 20.95 4.76
N ARG A 126 -19.11 20.96 4.74
CA ARG A 126 -18.31 21.97 5.42
C ARG A 126 -18.53 23.38 4.88
N LEU A 127 -18.65 23.53 3.56
CA LEU A 127 -18.98 24.80 2.92
C LEU A 127 -20.37 25.28 3.34
N ARG A 128 -21.39 24.40 3.31
CA ARG A 128 -22.76 24.73 3.74
C ARG A 128 -22.79 25.16 5.22
N GLU A 129 -22.12 24.42 6.10
CA GLU A 129 -22.00 24.77 7.54
C GLU A 129 -21.33 26.13 7.74
N ALA A 130 -20.27 26.44 6.98
CA ALA A 130 -19.56 27.72 7.06
C ALA A 130 -20.42 28.89 6.52
N SER A 131 -21.09 28.70 5.38
CA SER A 131 -21.99 29.71 4.80
C SER A 131 -23.18 30.01 5.70
N GLN A 132 -23.80 28.98 6.31
CA GLN A 132 -24.86 29.17 7.30
C GLN A 132 -24.40 29.96 8.52
N LYS A 133 -23.19 29.68 9.05
CA LYS A 133 -22.60 30.47 10.15
C LYS A 133 -22.31 31.91 9.76
N ALA A 134 -21.97 32.16 8.50
CA ALA A 134 -21.74 33.50 7.97
C ALA A 134 -23.03 34.25 7.59
N GLY A 135 -24.21 33.63 7.74
CA GLY A 135 -25.50 34.22 7.38
C GLY A 135 -25.74 34.34 5.87
N VAL A 136 -24.94 33.67 5.05
CA VAL A 136 -25.10 33.66 3.59
C VAL A 136 -26.10 32.56 3.20
N PRO A 137 -27.19 32.88 2.48
CA PRO A 137 -28.12 31.87 1.98
C PRO A 137 -27.39 30.86 1.11
N VAL A 138 -27.67 29.58 1.33
CA VAL A 138 -27.14 28.48 0.52
C VAL A 138 -28.30 27.91 -0.27
N ASP A 139 -28.41 28.28 -1.54
CA ASP A 139 -29.33 27.64 -2.49
C ASP A 139 -28.90 26.19 -2.77
#